data_AF-B4VXF0-F1
#
_entry.id   AF-B4VXF0-F1
#
_cell.length_a   1.000
_cell.length_b   1.000
_cell.length_c   1.000
_cell.angle_alpha   90.00
_cell.angle_beta   90.00
_cell.angle_gamma   90.00
#
_symmetry.space_group_name_H-M   'P 1'
#
loop_
_entity.id
_entity.type
_entity.pdbx_description
1 polymer ?
#
loop_
_entity_poly.entity_id
_entity_poly.type
_entity_poly.pdbx_seq_one_letter_code
_entity_poly.pdbx_strand_id
1 'polypeptide(L)'
;MNQNQILGNFRDDILADYKLFTLELYVHAISRVRRKQTRYLSVAFMTDYIANLFPTQEDDIHTFERQLKIKSAATYITNELLENCVKFHDNRLKHPIKISSEQDAKPAAWLR
;
A
#
# COMPACT_ATOMS: atom_id res chain seq x y z
N MET A 1 -25.00 -2.08 23.73
CA MET A 1 -24.56 -1.74 22.37
C MET A 1 -23.22 -1.02 22.50
N ASN A 2 -22.10 -1.65 22.15
CA ASN A 2 -20.80 -0.97 22.21
C ASN A 2 -20.70 0.02 21.05
N GLN A 3 -20.55 1.31 21.36
CA GLN A 3 -20.28 2.35 20.38
C GLN A 3 -18.87 2.16 19.82
N ASN A 4 -18.74 2.17 18.49
CA ASN A 4 -17.43 2.22 17.85
C ASN A 4 -16.78 3.57 18.18
N GLN A 5 -15.68 3.54 18.93
CA GLN A 5 -14.87 4.72 19.20
C GLN A 5 -13.86 4.90 18.07
N ILE A 6 -13.97 5.99 17.31
CA ILE A 6 -12.99 6.36 16.29
C ILE A 6 -11.82 7.07 16.99
N LEU A 7 -10.61 6.52 16.84
CA LEU A 7 -9.39 7.10 17.39
C LEU A 7 -8.59 7.76 16.26
N GLY A 8 -8.92 9.01 15.94
CA GLY A 8 -8.20 9.82 14.96
C GLY A 8 -9.11 10.70 14.11
N ASN A 9 -8.53 11.77 13.55
CA ASN A 9 -9.19 12.58 12.52
C ASN A 9 -8.92 11.94 11.17
N PHE A 10 -9.88 11.16 10.67
CA PHE A 10 -9.84 10.64 9.32
C PHE A 10 -10.32 11.72 8.36
N ARG A 11 -9.64 11.86 7.24
CA ARG A 11 -10.08 12.75 6.17
C ARG A 11 -11.23 12.06 5.43
N ASP A 12 -12.45 12.56 5.63
CA ASP A 12 -13.63 12.16 4.86
C ASP A 12 -13.57 12.69 3.42
N ASP A 13 -12.65 13.62 3.13
CA ASP A 13 -12.47 14.33 1.87
C ASP A 13 -11.42 13.71 0.94
N ILE A 14 -10.91 12.51 1.23
CA ILE A 14 -10.16 11.72 0.23
C ILE A 14 -11.18 11.13 -0.76
N LEU A 15 -11.84 12.01 -1.51
CA LEU A 15 -12.65 11.66 -2.66
C LEU A 15 -11.70 11.52 -3.84
N ALA A 16 -10.97 10.40 -3.88
CA ALA A 16 -10.23 10.05 -5.08
C ALA A 16 -11.24 9.76 -6.19
N ASP A 17 -11.15 10.50 -7.29
CA ASP A 17 -12.01 10.30 -8.45
C ASP A 17 -11.77 8.93 -9.10
N TYR A 18 -10.56 8.38 -8.92
CA TYR A 18 -10.19 7.06 -9.42
C TYR A 18 -9.51 6.19 -8.35
N LYS A 19 -10.05 4.99 -8.18
CA LYS A 19 -9.42 3.93 -7.39
C LYS A 19 -8.63 3.02 -8.33
N LEU A 20 -7.30 3.10 -8.26
CA LEU A 20 -6.43 2.39 -9.20
C LEU A 20 -6.31 0.90 -8.86
N PHE A 21 -6.16 0.57 -7.58
CA PHE A 21 -6.27 -0.81 -7.12
C PHE A 21 -6.63 -0.89 -5.63
N THR A 22 -7.00 -2.08 -5.18
CA THR A 22 -7.17 -2.39 -3.77
C THR A 22 -6.73 -3.81 -3.48
N LEU A 23 -5.94 -3.95 -2.42
CA LEU A 23 -5.54 -5.22 -1.86
C LEU A 23 -6.19 -5.38 -0.49
N GLU A 24 -6.88 -6.51 -0.28
CA GLU A 24 -7.50 -6.86 1.00
C GLU A 24 -6.87 -8.13 1.57
N LEU A 25 -6.43 -8.06 2.82
CA LEU A 25 -5.78 -9.17 3.53
C LEU A 25 -6.58 -9.57 4.75
N TYR A 26 -7.23 -10.73 4.68
CA TYR A 26 -8.02 -11.31 5.78
C TYR A 26 -7.11 -12.10 6.72
N VAL A 27 -6.36 -11.41 7.57
CA VAL A 27 -5.33 -12.00 8.45
C VAL A 27 -5.89 -13.07 9.38
N HIS A 28 -7.12 -12.89 9.89
CA HIS A 28 -7.81 -13.85 10.75
C HIS A 28 -8.12 -15.18 10.02
N ALA A 29 -8.28 -15.16 8.70
CA ALA A 29 -8.68 -16.32 7.91
C ALA A 29 -7.52 -17.26 7.54
N ILE A 30 -6.27 -16.87 7.84
CA ILE A 30 -5.06 -17.59 7.42
C ILE A 30 -4.11 -17.85 8.59
N SER A 31 -3.40 -18.99 8.52
CA SER A 31 -2.41 -19.39 9.52
C SER A 31 -1.21 -18.45 9.57
N ARG A 32 -0.45 -18.45 10.67
CA ARG A 32 0.73 -17.57 10.84
C ARG A 32 1.77 -17.71 9.72
N VAL A 33 2.02 -18.94 9.25
CA VAL A 33 2.94 -19.19 8.13
C VAL A 33 2.41 -18.57 6.84
N ARG A 34 1.12 -18.78 6.55
CA ARG A 34 0.46 -18.16 5.39
C ARG A 34 0.43 -16.63 5.48
N ARG A 35 0.21 -16.04 6.66
CA ARG A 35 0.30 -14.58 6.89
C ARG A 35 1.65 -14.02 6.44
N LYS A 36 2.75 -14.69 6.80
CA LYS A 36 4.10 -14.26 6.41
C LYS A 36 4.30 -14.37 4.89
N GLN A 37 3.88 -15.47 4.28
CA GLN A 37 3.96 -15.67 2.82
C GLN A 37 3.12 -14.65 2.06
N THR A 38 1.86 -14.46 2.45
CA THR A 38 0.96 -13.46 1.88
C THR A 38 1.55 -12.07 2.01
N ARG A 39 2.12 -11.70 3.18
CA ARG A 39 2.80 -10.42 3.35
C ARG A 39 3.93 -10.22 2.34
N TYR A 40 4.83 -11.20 2.18
CA TYR A 40 5.92 -11.07 1.21
C TYR A 40 5.42 -10.94 -0.23
N LEU A 41 4.38 -11.69 -0.60
CA LEU A 41 3.76 -11.58 -1.91
C LEU A 41 3.14 -10.19 -2.12
N SER A 42 2.46 -9.66 -1.10
CA SER A 42 1.89 -8.31 -1.12
C SER A 42 2.97 -7.24 -1.23
N VAL A 43 4.08 -7.37 -0.51
CA VAL A 43 5.24 -6.46 -0.64
C VAL A 43 5.77 -6.47 -2.07
N ALA A 44 6.02 -7.65 -2.64
CA ALA A 44 6.52 -7.77 -4.00
C ALA A 44 5.57 -7.11 -5.02
N PHE A 45 4.28 -7.42 -4.94
CA PHE A 45 3.25 -6.85 -5.81
C PHE A 45 3.23 -5.31 -5.74
N MET A 46 3.17 -4.75 -4.53
CA MET A 46 3.12 -3.30 -4.31
C MET A 46 4.40 -2.61 -4.78
N THR A 47 5.56 -3.20 -4.46
CA THR A 47 6.86 -2.69 -4.91
C THR A 47 6.92 -2.61 -6.42
N ASP A 48 6.56 -3.69 -7.12
CA ASP A 48 6.61 -3.73 -8.58
C ASP A 48 5.58 -2.78 -9.19
N TYR A 49 4.37 -2.69 -8.62
CA TYR A 49 3.38 -1.70 -9.04
C TYR A 49 3.90 -0.27 -8.94
N ILE A 50 4.46 0.12 -7.79
CA ILE A 50 5.01 1.47 -7.55
C ILE A 50 6.20 1.74 -8.48
N ALA A 51 7.10 0.78 -8.65
CA ALA A 51 8.27 0.94 -9.52
C ALA A 51 7.87 1.19 -10.99
N ASN A 52 6.80 0.54 -11.46
CA ASN A 52 6.29 0.72 -12.82
C ASN A 52 5.67 2.10 -13.08
N LEU A 53 5.36 2.89 -12.04
CA LEU A 53 4.98 4.30 -12.21
C LEU A 53 6.16 5.19 -12.64
N PHE A 54 7.38 4.66 -12.57
CA PHE A 54 8.62 5.34 -12.94
C PHE A 54 9.41 4.46 -13.92
N PRO A 55 9.01 4.39 -15.20
CA PRO A 55 9.62 3.51 -16.19
C PRO A 55 11.08 3.90 -16.46
N THR A 56 11.90 2.90 -16.78
CA THR A 56 13.26 3.08 -17.29
C THR A 56 13.25 3.37 -18.78
N GLN A 57 14.24 4.10 -19.26
CA GLN A 57 14.54 4.23 -20.68
C GLN A 57 15.83 3.47 -21.00
N GLU A 58 15.83 2.69 -22.07
CA GLU A 58 16.94 1.80 -22.42
C GLU A 58 18.26 2.57 -22.62
N ASP A 59 18.17 3.82 -23.09
CA ASP A 59 19.33 4.67 -23.37
C ASP A 59 19.76 5.55 -22.19
N ASP A 60 19.10 5.49 -21.03
CA ASP A 60 19.40 6.33 -19.86
C ASP A 60 19.61 5.52 -18.58
N ILE A 61 20.88 5.27 -18.24
CA ILE A 61 21.29 4.58 -17.01
C ILE A 61 20.80 5.27 -15.73
N HIS A 62 20.62 6.59 -15.74
CA HIS A 62 20.13 7.32 -14.57
C HIS A 62 18.66 6.98 -14.28
N THR A 63 17.86 6.67 -15.30
CA THR A 63 16.47 6.19 -15.10
C THR A 63 16.45 4.81 -14.44
N PHE A 64 17.38 3.92 -14.80
CA PHE A 64 17.54 2.61 -14.18
C PHE A 64 17.95 2.72 -12.71
N GLU A 65 18.97 3.52 -12.40
CA GLU A 65 19.41 3.76 -11.02
C GLU A 65 18.30 4.37 -10.16
N ARG A 66 17.55 5.32 -10.73
CA ARG A 66 16.39 5.93 -10.06
C ARG A 66 15.32 4.87 -9.77
N GLN A 67 14.97 4.04 -10.75
CA GLN A 67 13.97 2.99 -10.55
C GLN A 67 14.41 2.00 -9.47
N LEU A 68 15.70 1.61 -9.43
CA LEU A 68 16.23 0.72 -8.39
C LEU A 68 16.10 1.34 -6.99
N LYS A 69 16.42 2.63 -6.84
CA LYS A 69 16.25 3.37 -5.58
C LYS A 69 14.78 3.42 -5.16
N ILE A 70 13.88 3.70 -6.10
CA ILE A 70 12.42 3.71 -5.86
C ILE A 70 11.95 2.33 -5.43
N LYS A 71 12.37 1.26 -6.12
CA LYS A 71 12.02 -0.12 -5.81
C LYS A 71 12.48 -0.51 -4.40
N SER A 72 13.70 -0.12 -4.02
CA SER A 72 14.24 -0.36 -2.68
C SER A 72 13.41 0.38 -1.61
N ALA A 73 13.14 1.66 -1.82
CA ALA A 73 12.32 2.47 -0.90
C ALA A 73 10.89 1.94 -0.78
N ALA A 74 10.24 1.60 -1.90
CA ALA A 74 8.89 1.04 -1.94
C ALA A 74 8.83 -0.31 -1.21
N THR A 75 9.84 -1.16 -1.37
CA THR A 75 9.95 -2.44 -0.64
C THR A 75 10.03 -2.21 0.85
N TYR A 76 10.89 -1.31 1.29
CA TYR A 76 11.04 -0.99 2.71
C TYR A 76 9.72 -0.46 3.29
N ILE A 77 9.17 0.61 2.70
CA ILE A 77 7.95 1.26 3.19
C ILE A 77 6.78 0.27 3.22
N THR A 78 6.55 -0.47 2.13
CA THR A 78 5.43 -1.42 2.06
C THR A 78 5.61 -2.54 3.08
N ASN A 79 6.83 -3.07 3.24
CA ASN A 79 7.11 -4.11 4.22
C ASN A 79 6.80 -3.66 5.65
N GLU A 80 7.29 -2.49 6.05
CA GLU A 80 7.07 -1.95 7.39
C GLU A 80 5.59 -1.64 7.66
N LEU A 81 4.89 -1.04 6.68
CA LEU A 81 3.46 -0.77 6.81
C LEU A 81 2.66 -2.07 6.96
N LEU A 82 2.90 -3.06 6.09
CA LEU A 82 2.22 -4.35 6.19
C LEU A 82 2.58 -5.12 7.46
N GLU A 83 3.83 -5.07 7.90
CA GLU A 83 4.25 -5.67 9.17
C GLU A 83 3.48 -5.06 10.34
N ASN A 84 3.42 -3.73 10.40
CA ASN A 84 2.69 -3.02 11.42
C ASN A 84 1.19 -3.34 11.37
N CYS A 85 0.58 -3.33 10.18
CA CYS A 85 -0.84 -3.67 10.03
C CYS A 85 -1.13 -5.09 10.54
N VAL A 86 -0.29 -6.09 10.22
CA VAL A 86 -0.48 -7.47 10.70
C VAL A 86 -0.21 -7.59 12.21
N LYS A 87 0.83 -6.92 12.73
CA LYS A 87 1.24 -6.98 14.14
C LYS A 87 0.18 -6.38 15.08
N PHE A 88 -0.43 -5.27 14.68
CA PHE A 88 -1.42 -4.56 15.48
C PHE A 88 -2.87 -4.89 15.10
N HIS A 89 -3.09 -5.84 14.19
CA HIS A 89 -4.43 -6.31 13.85
C HIS A 89 -5.09 -7.02 15.04
N ASP A 90 -6.25 -6.53 15.49
CA ASP A 90 -7.06 -7.23 16.47
C ASP A 90 -7.75 -8.44 15.82
N ASN A 91 -7.28 -9.65 16.15
CA ASN A 91 -7.80 -10.90 15.60
C ASN A 91 -9.28 -11.16 15.94
N ARG A 92 -9.89 -10.42 16.86
CA ARG A 92 -11.33 -10.49 17.15
C ARG A 92 -12.15 -9.79 16.06
N LEU A 93 -11.55 -8.87 15.31
CA LEU A 93 -12.19 -8.16 14.22
C LEU A 93 -12.07 -8.98 12.93
N LYS A 94 -13.19 -9.13 12.21
CA LYS A 94 -13.25 -9.84 10.93
C LYS A 94 -13.05 -8.92 9.73
N HIS A 95 -12.50 -7.72 9.94
CA HIS A 95 -12.21 -6.78 8.86
C HIS A 95 -10.85 -7.10 8.21
N PRO A 96 -10.71 -6.96 6.89
CA PRO A 96 -9.41 -7.11 6.25
C PRO A 96 -8.50 -5.91 6.56
N ILE A 97 -7.19 -6.12 6.49
CA ILE A 97 -6.26 -5.01 6.22
C ILE A 97 -6.49 -4.60 4.77
N LYS A 98 -6.74 -3.31 4.54
CA LYS A 98 -6.99 -2.76 3.20
C LYS A 98 -5.87 -1.79 2.83
N ILE A 99 -5.29 -2.00 1.66
CA ILE A 99 -4.36 -1.07 1.01
C ILE A 99 -4.98 -0.66 -0.31
N SER A 100 -5.05 0.64 -0.58
CA SER A 100 -5.53 1.18 -1.85
C SER A 100 -4.54 2.19 -2.42
N SER A 101 -4.51 2.26 -3.74
CA SER A 101 -3.95 3.41 -4.47
C SER A 101 -5.08 4.14 -5.15
N GLU A 102 -5.01 5.46 -5.03
CA GLU A 102 -6.08 6.40 -5.28
C GLU A 102 -5.46 7.61 -5.98
N GLN A 103 -6.18 8.15 -6.96
CA GLN A 103 -5.75 9.31 -7.73
C GLN A 103 -6.87 10.35 -7.78
N ASP A 104 -6.52 11.59 -7.42
CA ASP A 104 -7.41 12.74 -7.58
C ASP A 104 -7.52 13.11 -9.08
N ALA A 105 -8.70 13.46 -9.58
CA ALA A 105 -8.86 13.96 -10.96
C ALA A 105 -8.29 15.37 -11.14
N LYS A 106 -8.00 16.09 -10.05
CA LYS A 106 -7.35 17.40 -10.15
C LYS A 106 -5.84 17.18 -10.30
N PRO A 107 -5.23 17.57 -11.44
CA PRO A 107 -3.77 17.58 -11.53
C PRO A 107 -3.26 18.48 -10.41
N ALA A 108 -2.21 18.01 -9.74
CA ALA A 108 -1.73 18.68 -8.55
C ALA A 108 -1.39 20.15 -8.88
N ALA A 109 -1.89 21.07 -8.06
CA ALA A 109 -1.84 22.51 -8.32
C ALA A 109 -0.42 23.09 -8.48
N TRP A 110 0.62 22.30 -8.17
CA TRP A 110 2.05 22.62 -8.35
C TRP A 110 2.59 22.38 -9.77
N LEU A 111 1.75 21.98 -10.73
CA LEU A 111 2.09 21.94 -12.17
C LEU A 111 1.80 23.25 -12.93
N ARG A 112 1.67 24.39 -12.22
CA ARG A 112 1.50 25.72 -12.81
C ARG A 112 2.68 26.63 -12.49
#